data_AF-A0A2S7PFI8-F1
#
_entry.id   AF-A0A2S7PFI8-F1
#
_cell.length_a   1.000
_cell.length_b   1.000
_cell.length_c   1.000
_cell.angle_alpha   90.00
_cell.angle_beta   90.00
_cell.angle_gamma   90.00
#
_symmetry.space_group_name_H-M   'P 1'
#
loop_
_entity.id
_entity.type
_entity.pdbx_description
1 polymer ?
#
loop_
_entity_poly.entity_id
_entity_poly.type
_entity_poly.pdbx_seq_one_letter_code
_entity_poly.pdbx_strand_id
1 'polypeptide(L)'
;MTPRIPLFSFSTRIFPLLRSLPSSHLPYLPILSLSPIYSHITTHHKPISTMSQHTYSSTYPQALKPEAGIKEFFEKFYEISDTRDRHEDYAGCFTNDATLFMGVKESRGFEEILAFRKGMWEKVEKRLHTIKKVFPFGDGAKEVMLYGTVEYLLKDGRKATLSALYPQKKKS
;
A
#
# COMPACT_ATOMS: atom_id res chain seq x y z
N MET A 1 -6.32 14.83 19.18
CA MET A 1 -7.32 14.18 18.31
C MET A 1 -6.60 13.84 17.02
N THR A 2 -6.39 12.56 16.72
CA THR A 2 -5.64 12.14 15.52
C THR A 2 -6.51 12.37 14.29
N PRO A 3 -6.06 13.11 13.27
CA PRO A 3 -6.86 13.31 12.06
C PRO A 3 -7.16 11.96 11.40
N ARG A 4 -8.42 11.76 11.00
CA ARG A 4 -8.90 10.60 10.22
C ARG A 4 -9.59 11.14 8.97
N ILE A 5 -9.35 10.53 7.81
CA ILE A 5 -9.84 11.04 6.53
C ILE A 5 -11.18 10.34 6.16
N PRO A 6 -12.23 11.10 5.82
CA PRO A 6 -13.54 10.54 5.46
C PRO A 6 -13.61 9.97 4.04
N LEU A 7 -12.75 10.45 3.13
CA LEU A 7 -12.73 10.04 1.73
C LEU A 7 -11.29 9.97 1.21
N PHE A 8 -10.87 8.80 0.74
CA PHE A 8 -9.55 8.61 0.18
C PHE A 8 -9.66 7.92 -1.18
N SER A 9 -9.22 8.60 -2.24
CA SER A 9 -9.23 8.07 -3.61
C SER A 9 -7.80 7.88 -4.10
N PHE A 10 -7.44 6.64 -4.38
CA PHE A 10 -6.26 6.34 -5.18
C PHE A 10 -6.71 5.84 -6.56
N SER A 11 -6.36 6.60 -7.60
CA SER A 11 -6.44 6.13 -8.97
C SER A 11 -5.13 5.46 -9.35
N THR A 12 -4.99 4.17 -9.04
CA THR A 12 -3.89 3.34 -9.57
C THR A 12 -4.47 2.10 -10.22
N ARG A 13 -4.17 1.89 -11.52
CA ARG A 13 -4.52 0.67 -12.25
C ARG A 13 -3.59 -0.47 -11.83
N ILE A 14 -3.77 -0.99 -10.62
CA ILE A 14 -3.09 -2.22 -10.15
C ILE A 14 -3.75 -3.48 -10.76
N PHE A 15 -5.03 -3.40 -11.14
CA PHE A 15 -5.82 -4.53 -11.61
C PHE A 15 -5.39 -5.21 -12.93
N PRO A 16 -4.88 -4.51 -13.97
CA PRO A 16 -4.50 -5.20 -15.22
C PRO A 16 -3.32 -6.15 -15.05
N LEU A 17 -2.37 -5.86 -14.15
CA LEU A 17 -1.18 -6.70 -13.90
C LEU A 17 -1.51 -7.98 -13.11
N LEU A 18 -2.64 -7.97 -12.39
CA LEU A 18 -3.15 -9.07 -11.57
C LEU A 18 -4.06 -10.03 -12.33
N ARG A 19 -4.50 -9.67 -13.54
CA ARG A 19 -5.55 -10.39 -14.29
C ARG A 19 -5.02 -11.36 -15.35
N SER A 20 -3.72 -11.35 -15.67
CA SER A 20 -3.15 -12.32 -16.60
C SER A 20 -2.59 -13.51 -15.83
N LEU A 21 -3.38 -14.58 -15.68
CA LEU A 21 -2.98 -15.99 -15.76
C LEU A 21 -4.24 -16.88 -15.66
N PRO A 22 -4.39 -17.92 -16.50
CA PRO A 22 -5.54 -18.81 -16.49
C PRO A 22 -5.51 -19.74 -15.26
N SER A 23 -6.68 -20.00 -14.71
CA SER A 23 -6.91 -20.96 -13.63
C SER A 23 -6.60 -22.37 -14.15
N SER A 24 -5.51 -22.99 -13.68
CA SER A 24 -5.22 -24.40 -13.92
C SER A 24 -5.47 -25.20 -12.63
N HIS A 25 -6.40 -26.14 -12.73
CA HIS A 25 -6.73 -27.17 -11.76
C HIS A 25 -5.49 -27.88 -11.18
N LEU A 26 -5.51 -28.15 -9.87
CA LEU A 26 -4.64 -29.11 -9.21
C LEU A 26 -5.47 -30.32 -8.74
N PRO A 27 -5.09 -31.57 -9.04
CA PRO A 27 -5.63 -32.74 -8.37
C PRO A 27 -4.85 -33.06 -7.08
N TYR A 28 -5.62 -33.55 -6.12
CA TYR A 28 -5.24 -34.07 -4.81
C TYR A 28 -4.43 -35.38 -4.91
N LEU A 29 -3.38 -35.55 -4.11
CA LEU A 29 -2.85 -36.87 -3.70
C LEU A 29 -2.25 -36.82 -2.27
N PRO A 30 -2.24 -37.97 -1.54
CA PRO A 30 -2.27 -38.00 -0.08
C PRO A 30 -0.89 -38.06 0.61
N ILE A 31 -0.96 -37.80 1.92
CA ILE A 31 0.11 -37.71 2.92
C ILE A 31 0.78 -39.07 3.14
N LEU A 32 2.11 -39.08 3.14
CA LEU A 32 2.91 -40.13 3.78
C LEU A 32 3.98 -39.52 4.70
N SER A 33 3.85 -39.93 5.97
CA SER A 33 4.76 -39.77 7.09
C SER A 33 6.17 -40.29 6.78
N LEU A 34 7.21 -39.56 7.24
CA LEU A 34 8.37 -40.10 7.99
C LEU A 34 9.34 -38.96 8.34
N SER A 35 9.75 -38.91 9.61
CA SER A 35 10.93 -38.22 10.12
C SER A 35 11.77 -39.24 10.90
N PRO A 36 12.97 -38.93 11.41
CA PRO A 36 13.91 -37.83 11.13
C PRO A 36 15.32 -38.39 10.75
N ILE A 37 16.29 -37.54 10.41
CA ILE A 37 17.68 -37.59 10.93
C ILE A 37 18.45 -36.35 10.44
N TYR A 38 19.23 -35.84 11.39
CA TYR A 38 20.09 -34.67 11.45
C TYR A 38 21.14 -34.55 10.33
N SER A 39 21.30 -33.34 9.77
CA SER A 39 22.59 -32.84 9.31
C SER A 39 22.62 -31.32 9.48
N HIS A 40 23.58 -30.86 10.28
CA HIS A 40 23.89 -29.44 10.45
C HIS A 40 24.42 -28.88 9.13
N ILE A 41 23.53 -28.23 8.38
CA ILE A 41 23.92 -27.33 7.30
C ILE A 41 23.90 -25.93 7.89
N THR A 42 25.08 -25.35 8.08
CA THR A 42 25.24 -23.92 8.33
C THR A 42 24.74 -23.18 7.10
N THR A 43 23.47 -22.80 7.11
CA THR A 43 22.92 -21.90 6.11
C THR A 43 23.61 -20.55 6.32
N HIS A 44 24.46 -20.15 5.37
CA HIS A 44 24.83 -18.76 5.19
C HIS A 44 23.53 -17.96 5.03
N HIS A 45 23.03 -17.39 6.13
CA HIS A 45 22.02 -16.35 6.08
C HIS A 45 22.63 -15.19 5.29
N LYS A 46 22.24 -15.05 4.01
CA LYS A 46 22.33 -13.77 3.34
C LYS A 46 21.63 -12.77 4.25
N PRO A 47 22.29 -11.69 4.67
CA PRO A 47 21.61 -10.66 5.44
C PRO A 47 20.39 -10.23 4.61
N ILE A 48 19.21 -10.34 5.22
CA ILE A 48 17.99 -9.72 4.72
C ILE A 48 18.38 -8.30 4.36
N SER A 49 18.30 -7.94 3.07
CA SER A 49 18.49 -6.57 2.64
C SER A 49 17.53 -5.72 3.45
N THR A 50 18.10 -4.97 4.40
CA THR A 50 17.45 -3.89 5.11
C THR A 50 16.79 -3.02 4.05
N MET A 51 15.46 -2.95 4.07
CA MET A 51 14.80 -1.93 3.26
C MET A 51 15.34 -0.60 3.75
N SER A 52 15.77 0.23 2.80
CA SER A 52 16.34 1.55 3.02
C SER A 52 15.53 2.35 4.04
N GLN A 53 16.23 3.02 4.96
CA GLN A 53 15.66 3.99 5.88
C GLN A 53 14.86 5.02 5.07
N HIS A 54 13.53 5.02 5.22
CA HIS A 54 12.62 5.90 4.49
C HIS A 54 11.92 6.82 5.50
N THR A 55 11.91 8.11 5.23
CA THR A 55 11.38 9.11 6.18
C THR A 55 9.90 9.42 5.97
N TYR A 56 9.30 8.93 4.88
CA TYR A 56 7.95 9.25 4.43
C TYR A 56 7.63 10.75 4.26
N SER A 57 8.64 11.61 4.34
CA SER A 57 8.48 13.07 4.28
C SER A 57 8.10 13.54 2.89
N SER A 58 7.19 14.51 2.83
CA SER A 58 6.69 15.10 1.58
C SER A 58 6.92 16.60 1.52
N THR A 59 6.98 17.16 0.31
CA THR A 59 6.97 18.62 0.11
C THR A 59 5.54 19.17 0.06
N TYR A 60 5.38 20.44 0.41
CA TYR A 60 4.09 21.16 0.40
C TYR A 60 4.24 22.50 -0.36
N PRO A 61 3.24 22.95 -1.13
CA PRO A 61 3.24 24.28 -1.74
C PRO A 61 3.43 25.37 -0.68
N GLN A 62 4.39 26.26 -0.90
CA GLN A 62 4.80 27.29 0.08
C GLN A 62 3.67 28.28 0.42
N ALA A 63 2.75 28.48 -0.52
CA ALA A 63 1.61 29.38 -0.38
C ALA A 63 0.42 28.79 0.40
N LEU A 64 0.38 27.46 0.58
CA LEU A 64 -0.77 26.78 1.18
C LEU A 64 -0.35 25.99 2.41
N LYS A 65 -1.06 26.21 3.52
CA LYS A 65 -0.82 25.45 4.75
C LYS A 65 -1.91 24.39 4.91
N PRO A 66 -1.57 23.08 4.87
CA PRO A 66 -2.53 22.04 5.23
C PRO A 66 -2.95 22.20 6.71
N GLU A 67 -4.09 21.61 7.07
CA GLU A 67 -4.50 21.49 8.47
C GLU A 67 -3.37 20.83 9.31
N ALA A 68 -3.23 21.27 10.56
CA ALA A 68 -2.29 20.68 11.51
C ALA A 68 -2.53 19.16 11.64
N GLY A 69 -1.46 18.37 11.58
CA GLY A 69 -1.55 16.91 11.66
C GLY A 69 -1.62 16.20 10.31
N ILE A 70 -1.88 16.88 9.18
CA ILE A 70 -1.92 16.24 7.85
C ILE A 70 -0.55 15.67 7.48
N LYS A 71 0.54 16.36 7.82
CA LYS A 71 1.90 15.90 7.55
C LYS A 71 2.21 14.63 8.30
N GLU A 72 2.01 14.66 9.61
CA GLU A 72 2.26 13.54 10.51
C GLU A 72 1.36 12.35 10.16
N PHE A 73 0.11 12.62 9.77
CA PHE A 73 -0.81 11.59 9.30
C PHE A 73 -0.26 10.87 8.07
N PHE A 74 0.16 11.56 7.01
CA PHE A 74 0.62 10.88 5.81
C PHE A 74 1.94 10.15 6.03
N GLU A 75 2.86 10.71 6.80
CA GLU A 75 4.09 10.03 7.20
C GLU A 75 3.78 8.70 7.90
N LYS A 76 2.88 8.72 8.89
CA LYS A 76 2.49 7.52 9.63
C LYS A 76 1.65 6.55 8.80
N PHE A 77 0.74 7.07 7.99
CA PHE A 77 -0.14 6.29 7.12
C PHE A 77 0.68 5.46 6.14
N TYR A 78 1.70 6.05 5.49
CA TYR A 78 2.52 5.31 4.53
C TYR A 78 3.48 4.33 5.20
N GLU A 79 4.03 4.65 6.38
CA GLU A 79 4.76 3.70 7.22
C GLU A 79 3.92 2.44 7.53
N ILE A 80 2.69 2.64 8.01
CA ILE A 80 1.71 1.56 8.22
C ILE A 80 1.42 0.83 6.91
N SER A 81 1.17 1.60 5.85
CA SER A 81 0.81 1.09 4.53
C SER A 81 1.88 0.20 3.92
N ASP A 82 3.16 0.40 4.23
CA ASP A 82 4.26 -0.40 3.72
C ASP A 82 4.67 -1.56 4.62
N THR A 83 4.03 -1.66 5.80
CA THR A 83 4.22 -2.77 6.72
C THR A 83 3.18 -3.86 6.45
N ARG A 84 3.65 -5.09 6.25
CA ARG A 84 2.80 -6.25 5.92
C ARG A 84 1.76 -6.52 7.01
N ASP A 85 2.21 -6.68 8.25
CA ASP A 85 1.36 -7.25 9.32
C ASP A 85 0.55 -6.19 10.09
N ARG A 86 0.42 -4.98 9.54
CA ARG A 86 -0.30 -3.84 10.17
C ARG A 86 -1.64 -3.57 9.49
N HIS A 87 -2.42 -4.63 9.23
CA HIS A 87 -3.68 -4.52 8.49
C HIS A 87 -4.76 -3.76 9.27
N GLU A 88 -4.91 -4.08 10.55
CA GLU A 88 -5.87 -3.46 11.47
C GLU A 88 -5.49 -1.99 11.72
N ASP A 89 -4.21 -1.70 11.92
CA ASP A 89 -3.70 -0.31 12.02
C ASP A 89 -4.03 0.49 10.76
N TYR A 90 -3.85 -0.11 9.57
CA TYR A 90 -4.16 0.54 8.30
C TYR A 90 -5.66 0.87 8.21
N ALA A 91 -6.54 -0.09 8.54
CA ALA A 91 -7.98 0.15 8.55
C ALA A 91 -8.37 1.19 9.63
N GLY A 92 -7.65 1.23 10.75
CA GLY A 92 -7.82 2.19 11.83
C GLY A 92 -7.40 3.63 11.50
N CYS A 93 -6.67 3.85 10.40
CA CYS A 93 -6.38 5.20 9.90
C CYS A 93 -7.61 5.92 9.33
N PHE A 94 -8.70 5.20 9.07
CA PHE A 94 -9.93 5.72 8.48
C PHE A 94 -11.01 5.96 9.53
N THR A 95 -11.96 6.86 9.24
CA THR A 95 -13.18 6.97 10.06
C THR A 95 -14.06 5.74 9.89
N ASN A 96 -14.94 5.45 10.86
CA ASN A 96 -15.78 4.25 10.83
C ASN A 96 -16.72 4.19 9.60
N ASP A 97 -17.06 5.36 9.06
CA ASP A 97 -17.92 5.59 7.90
C ASP A 97 -17.13 5.92 6.62
N ALA A 98 -15.80 5.84 6.65
CA ALA A 98 -14.97 6.20 5.52
C ALA A 98 -15.26 5.34 4.29
N THR A 99 -15.13 5.94 3.11
CA THR A 99 -15.14 5.21 1.84
C THR A 99 -13.77 5.29 1.18
N LEU A 100 -13.20 4.12 0.89
CA LEU A 100 -11.94 3.97 0.17
C LEU A 100 -12.21 3.60 -1.28
N PHE A 101 -11.71 4.41 -2.21
CA PHE A 101 -11.75 4.14 -3.64
C PHE A 101 -10.37 3.72 -4.16
N MET A 102 -10.31 2.56 -4.81
CA MET A 102 -9.15 2.04 -5.53
C MET A 102 -9.55 1.71 -6.97
N GLY A 103 -9.38 2.69 -7.88
CA GLY A 103 -9.89 2.57 -9.24
C GLY A 103 -11.42 2.46 -9.24
N VAL A 104 -11.95 1.32 -9.71
CA VAL A 104 -13.41 1.04 -9.71
C VAL A 104 -13.88 0.27 -8.47
N LYS A 105 -12.94 -0.17 -7.62
CA LYS A 105 -13.28 -0.88 -6.37
C LYS A 105 -13.56 0.15 -5.28
N GLU A 106 -14.68 -0.07 -4.60
CA GLU A 106 -15.11 0.68 -3.43
C GLU A 106 -15.02 -0.23 -2.20
N SER A 107 -14.71 0.34 -1.04
CA SER A 107 -14.75 -0.35 0.26
C SER A 107 -15.20 0.64 1.32
N ARG A 108 -16.28 0.31 2.04
CA ARG A 108 -16.95 1.17 3.01
C ARG A 108 -16.76 0.68 4.44
N GLY A 109 -16.32 1.58 5.31
CA GLY A 109 -16.12 1.31 6.72
C GLY A 109 -14.98 0.33 7.01
N PHE A 110 -14.76 0.10 8.30
CA PHE A 110 -13.58 -0.62 8.79
C PHE A 110 -13.43 -2.03 8.22
N GLU A 111 -14.51 -2.84 8.25
CA GLU A 111 -14.46 -4.25 7.85
C GLU A 111 -14.13 -4.43 6.37
N GLU A 112 -14.75 -3.65 5.48
CA GLU A 112 -14.46 -3.76 4.04
C GLU A 112 -13.06 -3.23 3.70
N ILE A 113 -12.62 -2.17 4.38
CA ILE A 113 -11.25 -1.63 4.22
C ILE A 113 -10.22 -2.65 4.73
N LEU A 114 -10.49 -3.34 5.84
CA LEU A 114 -9.63 -4.40 6.38
C LEU A 114 -9.54 -5.59 5.43
N ALA A 115 -10.68 -6.06 4.92
CA ALA A 115 -10.73 -7.14 3.94
C ALA A 115 -9.99 -6.76 2.65
N PHE A 116 -10.19 -5.54 2.15
CA PHE A 116 -9.45 -4.99 1.01
C PHE A 116 -7.95 -4.99 1.28
N ARG A 117 -7.53 -4.51 2.45
CA ARG A 117 -6.13 -4.42 2.86
C ARG A 117 -5.46 -5.79 2.93
N LYS A 118 -6.12 -6.80 3.53
CA LYS A 118 -5.63 -8.18 3.59
C LYS A 118 -5.46 -8.77 2.19
N GLY A 119 -6.46 -8.60 1.32
CA GLY A 119 -6.39 -9.06 -0.08
C GLY A 119 -5.25 -8.45 -0.89
N MET A 120 -4.87 -7.17 -0.66
CA MET A 120 -3.71 -6.57 -1.35
C MET A 120 -2.39 -7.29 -1.04
N TRP A 121 -2.21 -7.80 0.18
CA TRP A 121 -0.96 -8.44 0.62
C TRP A 121 -0.87 -9.93 0.28
N GLU A 122 -1.92 -10.53 -0.28
CA GLU A 122 -1.86 -11.91 -0.78
C GLU A 122 -0.77 -12.08 -1.84
N LYS A 123 -0.57 -11.06 -2.68
CA LYS A 123 0.36 -11.10 -3.84
C LYS A 123 1.58 -10.19 -3.70
N VAL A 124 1.57 -9.28 -2.74
CA VAL A 124 2.67 -8.33 -2.49
C VAL A 124 3.64 -8.93 -1.48
N GLU A 125 4.93 -8.92 -1.83
CA GLU A 125 6.02 -9.31 -0.95
C GLU A 125 6.59 -8.07 -0.24
N LYS A 126 6.95 -7.02 -0.98
CA LYS A 126 7.39 -5.74 -0.40
C LYS A 126 6.69 -4.59 -1.10
N ARG A 127 6.53 -3.50 -0.37
CA ARG A 127 5.96 -2.27 -0.90
C ARG A 127 6.65 -1.07 -0.27
N LEU A 128 6.85 -0.02 -1.05
CA LEU A 128 7.39 1.24 -0.56
C LEU A 128 6.75 2.42 -1.30
N HIS A 129 6.03 3.27 -0.56
CA HIS A 129 5.50 4.52 -1.05
C HIS A 129 6.52 5.64 -0.84
N THR A 130 6.72 6.45 -1.89
CA THR A 130 7.47 7.69 -1.82
C THR A 130 6.56 8.83 -2.24
N ILE A 131 6.02 9.55 -1.25
CA ILE A 131 5.19 10.72 -1.49
C ILE A 131 6.08 11.93 -1.65
N LYS A 132 6.13 12.45 -2.88
CA LYS A 132 7.00 13.57 -3.23
C LYS A 132 6.36 14.90 -2.84
N LYS A 133 5.05 15.04 -3.05
CA LYS A 133 4.34 16.30 -2.82
C LYS A 133 2.89 16.08 -2.41
N VAL A 134 2.41 16.90 -1.49
CA VAL A 134 1.01 16.97 -1.05
C VAL A 134 0.46 18.35 -1.43
N PHE A 135 -0.69 18.39 -2.09
CA PHE A 135 -1.35 19.60 -2.56
C PHE A 135 -2.69 19.79 -1.81
N PRO A 136 -2.76 20.69 -0.83
CA PRO A 136 -4.04 21.05 -0.21
C PRO A 136 -4.96 21.77 -1.18
N PHE A 137 -6.27 21.52 -1.11
CA PHE A 137 -7.29 22.25 -1.88
C PHE A 137 -7.66 23.61 -1.22
N GLY A 138 -6.65 24.39 -0.85
CA GLY A 138 -6.80 25.69 -0.16
C GLY A 138 -6.16 25.72 1.23
N ASP A 139 -6.19 26.90 1.86
CA ASP A 139 -5.67 27.08 3.22
C ASP A 139 -6.55 26.40 4.27
N GLY A 140 -5.94 25.62 5.16
CA GLY A 140 -6.65 24.84 6.16
C GLY A 140 -7.49 23.69 5.58
N ALA A 141 -7.26 23.31 4.32
CA ALA A 141 -8.02 22.25 3.67
C ALA A 141 -7.80 20.88 4.35
N LYS A 142 -8.90 20.14 4.49
CA LYS A 142 -8.93 18.73 4.92
C LYS A 142 -8.81 17.76 3.76
N GLU A 143 -8.92 18.28 2.55
CA GLU A 143 -8.78 17.57 1.29
C GLU A 143 -7.43 17.89 0.68
N VAL A 144 -6.74 16.85 0.23
CA VAL A 144 -5.44 16.99 -0.43
C VAL A 144 -5.34 16.05 -1.63
N MET A 145 -4.49 16.42 -2.58
CA MET A 145 -4.03 15.55 -3.65
C MET A 145 -2.57 15.17 -3.40
N LEU A 146 -2.21 13.92 -3.68
CA LEU A 146 -0.87 13.40 -3.47
C LEU A 146 -0.18 13.13 -4.80
N TYR A 147 1.10 13.50 -4.88
CA TYR A 147 2.02 13.11 -5.93
C TYR A 147 3.13 12.25 -5.37
N GLY A 148 3.33 11.07 -5.95
CA GLY A 148 4.38 10.17 -5.52
C GLY A 148 4.52 8.95 -6.40
N THR A 149 5.31 8.00 -5.92
CA THR A 149 5.48 6.68 -6.50
C THR A 149 5.23 5.60 -5.46
N VAL A 150 4.90 4.40 -5.92
CA VAL A 150 4.91 3.19 -5.11
C VAL A 150 5.67 2.11 -5.85
N GLU A 151 6.60 1.47 -5.15
CA GLU A 151 7.37 0.34 -5.62
C GLU A 151 6.82 -0.94 -5.01
N TYR A 152 6.72 -1.99 -5.82
CA TYR A 152 6.27 -3.30 -5.43
C TYR A 152 7.33 -4.34 -5.76
N LEU A 153 7.55 -5.26 -4.82
CA LEU A 153 8.04 -6.60 -5.08
C LEU A 153 6.85 -7.55 -4.89
N LEU A 154 6.53 -8.35 -5.88
CA LEU A 154 5.50 -9.37 -5.81
C LEU A 154 6.11 -10.70 -5.33
N LYS A 155 5.26 -11.57 -4.78
CA LYS A 155 5.70 -12.89 -4.27
C LYS A 155 6.25 -13.81 -5.36
N ASP A 156 5.89 -13.57 -6.62
CA ASP A 156 6.45 -14.26 -7.78
C ASP A 156 7.77 -13.64 -8.29
N GLY A 157 8.33 -12.68 -7.55
CA GLY A 157 9.60 -12.02 -7.88
C GLY A 157 9.49 -10.84 -8.84
N ARG A 158 8.33 -10.60 -9.47
CA ARG A 158 8.15 -9.43 -10.34
C ARG A 158 8.25 -8.13 -9.54
N LYS A 159 8.80 -7.10 -10.19
CA LYS A 159 8.88 -5.73 -9.64
C LYS A 159 8.05 -4.78 -10.48
N ALA A 160 7.42 -3.82 -9.82
CA ALA A 160 6.65 -2.77 -10.51
C ALA A 160 6.78 -1.44 -9.78
N THR A 161 6.82 -0.35 -10.53
CA THR A 161 6.76 1.01 -10.00
C THR A 161 5.59 1.72 -10.64
N LEU A 162 4.71 2.30 -9.82
CA LEU A 162 3.56 3.07 -10.27
C LEU A 162 3.65 4.51 -9.75
N SER A 163 3.26 5.47 -10.58
CA SER A 163 3.13 6.87 -10.18
C SER A 163 1.71 7.17 -9.73
N ALA A 164 1.57 7.71 -8.52
CA ALA A 164 0.33 8.32 -8.04
C ALA A 164 0.27 9.75 -8.56
N LEU A 165 -0.16 9.90 -9.81
CA LEU A 165 -0.75 11.05 -10.50
C LEU A 165 -0.77 10.65 -11.98
N TYR A 166 -1.96 10.52 -12.57
CA TYR A 166 -2.05 10.30 -14.01
C TYR A 166 -1.84 11.65 -14.71
N PRO A 167 -0.89 11.80 -15.65
CA PRO A 167 -0.91 12.94 -16.54
C PRO A 167 -2.24 12.88 -17.29
N GLN A 168 -3.08 13.91 -17.16
CA GLN A 168 -4.14 14.15 -18.12
C GLN A 168 -3.43 14.18 -19.49
N LYS A 169 -3.62 13.14 -20.31
CA LYS A 169 -3.19 13.20 -21.71
C LYS A 169 -3.94 14.39 -22.29
N LYS A 170 -3.26 15.52 -22.45
CA LYS A 170 -3.72 16.62 -23.30
C LYS A 170 -3.94 15.96 -24.67
N LYS A 171 -5.20 15.72 -25.04
CA LYS A 171 -5.52 15.54 -26.44
C LYS A 171 -5.21 16.89 -27.09
N SER A 172 -4.10 16.91 -27.82
CA SER A 172 -3.83 17.96 -28.81
C SER A 172 -4.78 17.81 -29.98
#